data_AF-A0A7W9GP82-F1
#
_entry.id   AF-A0A7W9GP82-F1
#
_cell.length_a   1.000
_cell.length_b   1.000
_cell.length_c   1.000
_cell.angle_alpha   90.00
_cell.angle_beta   90.00
_cell.angle_gamma   90.00
#
_symmetry.space_group_name_H-M   'P 1'
#
loop_
_entity.id
_entity.type
_entity.pdbx_description
1 polymer ?
#
loop_
_entity_poly.entity_id
_entity_poly.type
_entity_poly.pdbx_seq_one_letter_code
_entity_poly.pdbx_strand_id
1 'polypeptide(L)'
;MTASSNPYLARIDRTLGPLLAALECDLVWATAWMDDANEVIAPLLGLPQLPVADLPGQDGDDGADRLQWKTKALIRIAAGRPFVWVDDDIGPADRWWVELEHPGEALLHRVEPAVGLTAADVALIATWLVKHS
;
A
#
# COMPACT_ATOMS: atom_id res chain seq x y z
N MET A 1 -21.46 -9.51 8.90
CA MET A 1 -20.42 -10.25 9.65
C MET A 1 -19.63 -9.23 10.46
N THR A 2 -19.56 -9.34 11.78
CA THR A 2 -18.79 -8.39 12.60
C THR A 2 -17.29 -8.70 12.46
N ALA A 3 -16.45 -7.67 12.42
CA ALA A 3 -14.99 -7.79 12.28
C ALA A 3 -14.31 -8.74 13.30
N SER A 4 -15.02 -9.11 14.36
CA SER A 4 -14.62 -10.05 15.41
C SER A 4 -14.46 -11.52 14.97
N SER A 5 -14.82 -11.91 13.74
CA SER A 5 -14.68 -13.30 13.28
C SER A 5 -13.45 -13.58 12.39
N ASN A 6 -12.76 -12.54 11.90
CA ASN A 6 -11.54 -12.73 11.10
C ASN A 6 -10.30 -12.39 11.96
N PRO A 7 -9.44 -13.39 12.28
CA PRO A 7 -8.29 -13.18 13.16
C PRO A 7 -7.27 -12.18 12.58
N TYR A 8 -7.23 -11.97 11.27
CA TYR A 8 -6.36 -10.96 10.65
C TYR A 8 -6.91 -9.54 10.85
N LEU A 9 -8.23 -9.34 10.69
CA LEU A 9 -8.85 -8.03 10.93
C LEU A 9 -8.81 -7.60 12.40
N ALA A 10 -8.84 -8.57 13.32
CA ALA A 10 -8.70 -8.32 14.75
C ALA A 10 -7.34 -7.72 15.16
N ARG A 11 -6.33 -7.84 14.28
CA ARG A 11 -4.96 -7.34 14.52
C ARG A 11 -4.74 -5.93 14.01
N ILE A 12 -5.69 -5.35 13.29
CA ILE A 12 -5.58 -3.98 12.78
C ILE A 12 -5.48 -3.03 13.97
N ASP A 13 -4.34 -2.37 14.09
CA ASP A 13 -4.16 -1.28 15.05
C ASP A 13 -4.94 -0.06 14.57
N ARG A 14 -6.04 0.23 15.26
CA ARG A 14 -6.94 1.34 14.92
C ARG A 14 -6.29 2.71 15.10
N THR A 15 -5.19 2.80 15.86
CA THR A 15 -4.45 4.06 16.03
C THR A 15 -3.76 4.50 14.74
N LEU A 16 -3.57 3.60 13.77
CA LEU A 16 -2.97 3.92 12.48
C LEU A 16 -3.85 4.80 11.60
N GLY A 17 -5.18 4.74 11.75
CA GLY A 17 -6.10 5.51 10.92
C GLY A 17 -5.87 7.02 10.98
N PRO A 18 -5.90 7.64 12.18
CA PRO A 18 -5.55 9.04 12.33
C PRO A 18 -4.14 9.40 11.86
N LEU A 19 -3.17 8.49 12.02
CA LEU A 19 -1.79 8.73 11.55
C LEU A 19 -1.69 8.73 10.03
N LEU A 20 -2.36 7.78 9.36
CA LEU A 20 -2.46 7.70 7.90
C LEU A 20 -3.18 8.92 7.33
N ALA A 21 -4.32 9.30 7.92
CA ALA A 21 -5.11 10.46 7.49
C ALA A 21 -4.37 11.80 7.65
N ALA A 22 -3.33 11.85 8.48
CA ALA A 22 -2.48 13.02 8.69
C ALA A 22 -1.30 13.10 7.72
N LEU A 23 -1.07 12.08 6.88
CA LEU A 23 -0.04 12.14 5.85
C LEU A 23 -0.45 13.14 4.76
N GLU A 24 0.47 13.99 4.33
CA GLU A 24 0.24 14.97 3.27
C GLU A 24 0.35 14.32 1.87
N CYS A 25 -0.48 13.30 1.61
CA CYS A 25 -0.55 12.59 0.34
C CYS A 25 -1.95 12.03 0.05
N ASP A 26 -2.18 11.63 -1.20
CA ASP A 26 -3.38 10.87 -1.59
C ASP A 26 -3.22 9.41 -1.14
N LEU A 27 -4.07 8.95 -0.23
CA LEU A 27 -4.14 7.53 0.16
C LEU A 27 -4.99 6.74 -0.85
N VAL A 28 -4.48 5.59 -1.29
CA VAL A 28 -5.13 4.71 -2.29
C VAL A 28 -5.05 3.25 -1.83
N TRP A 29 -6.13 2.49 -1.98
CA TRP A 29 -6.12 1.05 -1.75
C TRP A 29 -5.46 0.31 -2.92
N ALA A 30 -4.35 -0.37 -2.65
CA ALA A 30 -3.67 -1.25 -3.60
C ALA A 30 -3.69 -2.71 -3.10
N THR A 31 -4.86 -3.35 -3.13
CA THR A 31 -5.11 -4.66 -2.52
C THR A 31 -6.00 -5.53 -3.40
N ALA A 32 -5.86 -6.86 -3.28
CA ALA A 32 -6.76 -7.83 -3.90
C ALA A 32 -8.21 -7.72 -3.39
N TRP A 33 -8.43 -7.02 -2.26
CA TRP A 33 -9.77 -6.75 -1.75
C TRP A 33 -10.51 -5.69 -2.57
N MET A 34 -9.80 -4.91 -3.40
CA MET A 34 -10.41 -3.86 -4.24
C MET A 34 -11.34 -2.95 -3.42
N ASP A 35 -12.58 -2.74 -3.87
CA ASP A 35 -13.60 -1.95 -3.17
C ASP A 35 -13.99 -2.51 -1.79
N ASP A 36 -13.86 -3.81 -1.56
CA ASP A 36 -14.18 -4.42 -0.26
C ASP A 36 -13.28 -3.87 0.87
N ALA A 37 -12.11 -3.31 0.54
CA ALA A 37 -11.26 -2.62 1.50
C ALA A 37 -11.96 -1.39 2.11
N ASN A 38 -12.78 -0.68 1.34
CA ASN A 38 -13.58 0.44 1.83
C ASN A 38 -14.75 -0.02 2.71
N GLU A 39 -15.28 -1.22 2.50
CA GLU A 39 -16.38 -1.75 3.30
C GLU A 39 -15.89 -2.37 4.62
N VAL A 40 -14.68 -2.95 4.62
CA VAL A 40 -14.17 -3.74 5.74
C VAL A 40 -13.05 -3.05 6.51
N ILE A 41 -12.03 -2.52 5.82
CA ILE A 41 -10.81 -2.00 6.45
C ILE A 41 -10.97 -0.54 6.82
N ALA A 42 -11.50 0.30 5.92
CA ALA A 42 -11.63 1.73 6.16
C ALA A 42 -12.42 2.05 7.46
N PRO A 43 -13.56 1.40 7.78
CA PRO A 43 -14.29 1.66 9.02
C PRO A 43 -13.52 1.23 10.28
N LEU A 44 -12.66 0.22 10.20
CA LEU A 44 -11.83 -0.22 11.34
C LEU A 44 -10.74 0.80 11.67
N LEU A 45 -10.21 1.46 10.65
CA LEU A 45 -9.24 2.54 10.78
C LEU A 45 -9.92 3.91 11.00
N GLY A 46 -11.24 4.03 10.81
CA GLY A 46 -11.91 5.33 10.83
C GLY A 46 -11.50 6.23 9.67
N LEU A 47 -11.06 5.65 8.55
CA LEU A 47 -10.75 6.35 7.31
C LEU A 47 -12.03 6.57 6.49
N PRO A 48 -12.10 7.64 5.67
CA PRO A 48 -13.13 7.76 4.66
C PRO A 48 -12.97 6.68 3.59
N GLN A 49 -13.92 6.59 2.66
CA GLN A 49 -13.70 5.79 1.45
C GLN A 49 -12.52 6.38 0.68
N LEU A 50 -11.58 5.52 0.30
CA LEU A 50 -10.39 5.88 -0.48
C LEU A 50 -10.53 5.39 -1.92
N PRO A 51 -9.88 6.06 -2.88
CA PRO A 51 -9.70 5.51 -4.23
C PRO A 51 -9.09 4.10 -4.19
N VAL A 52 -9.49 3.27 -5.14
CA VAL A 52 -8.92 1.92 -5.35
C VAL A 52 -8.03 1.97 -6.58
N ALA A 53 -6.82 1.43 -6.48
CA ALA A 53 -5.90 1.31 -7.59
C ALA A 53 -6.47 0.37 -8.65
N ASP A 54 -6.40 0.77 -9.92
CA ASP A 54 -6.77 -0.09 -11.06
C ASP A 54 -5.65 -1.14 -11.29
N LEU A 55 -5.76 -2.25 -10.57
CA LEU A 55 -4.79 -3.35 -10.59
C LEU A 55 -5.26 -4.46 -11.54
N PRO A 56 -4.33 -5.18 -12.21
CA PRO A 56 -4.68 -6.37 -12.97
C PRO A 56 -5.22 -7.48 -12.04
N GLY A 57 -5.81 -8.54 -12.57
CA GLY A 57 -6.08 -9.73 -11.74
C GLY A 57 -4.77 -10.32 -11.20
N GLN A 58 -4.77 -10.84 -9.96
CA GLN A 58 -3.59 -11.42 -9.33
C GLN A 58 -2.99 -12.58 -10.15
N ASP A 59 -3.84 -13.37 -10.81
CA ASP A 59 -3.43 -14.48 -11.70
C ASP A 59 -3.00 -14.01 -13.10
N GLY A 60 -3.00 -12.69 -13.35
CA GLY A 60 -2.74 -12.08 -14.65
C GLY A 60 -1.26 -11.75 -14.92
N ASP A 61 -0.39 -11.85 -13.92
CA ASP A 61 1.06 -11.57 -14.03
C ASP A 61 1.87 -12.82 -13.68
N ASP A 62 1.70 -13.90 -14.45
CA ASP A 62 2.57 -15.10 -14.45
C ASP A 62 3.95 -14.82 -15.08
N GLY A 63 4.43 -13.57 -14.97
CA GLY A 63 5.65 -13.10 -15.59
C GLY A 63 6.88 -13.87 -15.09
N ALA A 64 7.76 -14.25 -16.02
CA ALA A 64 9.08 -14.81 -15.69
C ALA A 64 9.98 -13.83 -14.90
N ASP A 65 9.54 -12.57 -14.77
CA ASP A 65 10.26 -11.45 -14.15
C ASP A 65 10.21 -11.43 -12.61
N ARG A 66 9.40 -12.31 -11.99
CA ARG A 66 9.25 -12.45 -10.52
C ARG A 66 8.73 -11.18 -9.83
N LEU A 67 8.08 -10.30 -10.57
CA LEU A 67 7.50 -9.08 -10.00
C LEU A 67 6.20 -9.41 -9.26
N GLN A 68 5.90 -8.62 -8.24
CA GLN A 68 4.58 -8.58 -7.65
C GLN A 68 3.59 -8.07 -8.71
N TRP A 69 2.41 -8.70 -8.79
CA TRP A 69 1.38 -8.40 -9.80
C TRP A 69 0.93 -6.93 -9.82
N LYS A 70 1.17 -6.19 -8.73
CA LYS A 70 0.87 -4.76 -8.60
C LYS A 70 1.97 -3.86 -9.16
N THR A 71 3.22 -4.30 -9.23
CA THR A 71 4.39 -3.44 -9.44
C THR A 71 4.29 -2.58 -10.69
N LYS A 72 3.99 -3.20 -11.84
CA LYS A 72 3.85 -2.46 -13.11
C LYS A 72 2.65 -1.51 -13.11
N ALA A 73 1.55 -1.90 -12.46
CA ALA A 73 0.35 -1.08 -12.37
C ALA A 73 0.57 0.15 -11.49
N LEU A 74 1.22 -0.02 -10.33
CA LEU A 74 1.53 1.08 -9.42
C LEU A 74 2.42 2.15 -10.07
N ILE A 75 3.42 1.77 -10.86
CA ILE A 75 4.23 2.72 -11.64
C ILE A 75 3.36 3.49 -12.64
N ARG A 76 2.48 2.80 -13.37
CA ARG A 76 1.56 3.43 -14.34
C ARG A 76 0.61 4.42 -13.66
N ILE A 77 0.05 4.05 -12.52
CA ILE A 77 -0.86 4.88 -11.71
C ILE A 77 -0.13 6.09 -11.14
N ALA A 78 1.10 5.90 -10.66
CA ALA A 78 1.94 6.99 -10.17
C ALA A 78 2.22 8.02 -11.28
N ALA A 79 2.36 7.56 -12.53
CA ALA A 79 2.51 8.42 -13.71
C ALA A 79 3.66 9.44 -13.56
N GLY A 80 4.78 8.99 -12.97
CA GLY A 80 5.95 9.84 -12.68
C GLY A 80 5.86 10.69 -11.41
N ARG A 81 4.72 10.73 -10.71
CA ARG A 81 4.62 11.39 -9.39
C ARG A 81 5.39 10.60 -8.33
N PRO A 82 5.95 11.26 -7.30
CA PRO A 82 6.46 10.57 -6.13
C PRO A 82 5.38 9.69 -5.49
N PHE A 83 5.72 8.46 -5.11
CA PHE A 83 4.77 7.57 -4.43
C PHE A 83 5.42 6.69 -3.37
N VAL A 84 4.59 6.24 -2.43
CA VAL A 84 4.96 5.24 -1.42
C VAL A 84 4.10 4.02 -1.64
N TRP A 85 4.72 2.84 -1.72
CA TRP A 85 4.02 1.55 -1.74
C TRP A 85 4.35 0.78 -0.48
N VAL A 86 3.30 0.46 0.29
CA VAL A 86 3.37 -0.33 1.53
C VAL A 86 2.75 -1.70 1.28
N ASP A 87 3.54 -2.77 1.41
CA ASP A 87 3.08 -4.15 1.22
C ASP A 87 4.08 -5.13 1.85
N ASP A 88 3.65 -6.31 2.27
CA ASP A 88 4.50 -7.31 2.92
C ASP A 88 5.23 -8.24 1.93
N ASP A 89 4.76 -8.28 0.68
CA ASP A 89 5.26 -9.16 -0.38
C ASP A 89 6.24 -8.46 -1.35
N ILE A 90 6.73 -7.25 -0.99
CA ILE A 90 7.71 -6.52 -1.81
C ILE A 90 9.03 -7.28 -1.87
N GLY A 91 9.45 -7.62 -3.09
CA GLY A 91 10.69 -8.33 -3.38
C GLY A 91 11.82 -7.46 -3.96
N PRO A 92 13.04 -8.03 -4.10
CA PRO A 92 14.16 -7.35 -4.76
C PRO A 92 13.89 -7.01 -6.24
N ALA A 93 13.13 -7.85 -6.94
CA ALA A 93 12.78 -7.62 -8.34
C ALA A 93 11.93 -6.35 -8.48
N ASP A 94 10.98 -6.12 -7.56
CA ASP A 94 10.13 -4.94 -7.56
C ASP A 94 10.92 -3.66 -7.34
N ARG A 95 11.87 -3.69 -6.40
CA ARG A 95 12.76 -2.55 -6.13
C ARG A 95 13.60 -2.20 -7.35
N TRP A 96 14.22 -3.20 -7.97
CA TRP A 96 15.02 -3.01 -9.17
C TRP A 96 14.20 -2.46 -10.34
N TRP A 97 13.00 -3.01 -10.54
CA TRP A 97 12.12 -2.58 -11.61
C TRP A 97 11.62 -1.15 -11.40
N VAL A 98 11.20 -0.79 -10.18
CA VAL A 98 10.76 0.59 -9.88
C VAL A 98 11.91 1.59 -10.06
N GLU A 99 13.12 1.26 -9.60
CA GLU A 99 14.31 2.11 -9.78
C GLU A 99 14.64 2.33 -11.27
N LEU A 100 14.44 1.31 -12.11
CA LEU A 100 14.71 1.39 -13.54
C LEU A 100 13.62 2.16 -14.31
N GLU A 101 12.35 1.90 -14.01
CA GLU A 101 11.23 2.27 -14.88
C GLU A 101 10.42 3.47 -14.38
N HIS A 102 10.47 3.81 -13.08
CA HIS A 102 9.74 4.97 -12.56
C HIS A 102 10.64 6.21 -12.57
N PRO A 103 10.29 7.27 -13.34
CA PRO A 103 11.14 8.46 -13.44
C PRO A 103 11.07 9.38 -12.21
N GLY A 104 10.14 9.13 -11.28
CA GLY A 104 9.99 9.89 -10.04
C GLY A 104 10.57 9.15 -8.82
N GLU A 105 10.48 9.78 -7.66
CA GLU A 105 10.92 9.18 -6.40
C GLU A 105 9.92 8.12 -5.94
N ALA A 106 10.42 6.97 -5.46
CA ALA A 106 9.55 5.91 -4.96
C ALA A 106 10.10 5.27 -3.69
N LEU A 107 9.25 5.22 -2.66
CA LEU A 107 9.53 4.45 -1.45
C LEU A 107 8.75 3.14 -1.48
N LEU A 108 9.46 2.03 -1.65
CA LEU A 108 8.91 0.69 -1.47
C LEU A 108 9.14 0.27 -0.01
N HIS A 109 8.11 0.39 0.82
CA HIS A 109 8.15 0.12 2.26
C HIS A 109 7.60 -1.27 2.55
N ARG A 110 8.49 -2.24 2.79
CA ARG A 110 8.09 -3.60 3.12
C ARG A 110 7.75 -3.71 4.60
N VAL A 111 6.57 -4.22 4.92
CA VAL A 111 6.16 -4.51 6.31
C VAL A 111 6.30 -6.00 6.61
N GLU A 112 6.44 -6.36 7.88
CA GLU A 112 6.47 -7.76 8.31
C GLU A 112 5.05 -8.34 8.27
N PRO A 113 4.76 -9.42 7.52
CA PRO A 113 3.41 -10.01 7.44
C PRO A 113 2.79 -10.32 8.81
N ALA A 114 3.63 -10.77 9.74
CA ALA A 114 3.21 -11.11 11.09
C ALA A 114 3.08 -9.89 12.02
N VAL A 115 3.19 -8.66 11.54
CA VAL A 115 2.98 -7.44 12.34
C VAL A 115 2.06 -6.47 11.61
N GLY A 116 2.26 -6.32 10.30
CA GLY A 116 1.64 -5.29 9.48
C GLY A 116 2.35 -3.94 9.64
N LEU A 117 1.68 -2.90 9.15
CA LEU A 117 2.13 -1.52 9.29
C LEU A 117 2.08 -1.08 10.76
N THR A 118 3.08 -0.33 11.21
CA THR A 118 3.16 0.21 12.58
C THR A 118 3.18 1.74 12.58
N ALA A 119 2.98 2.35 13.75
CA ALA A 119 3.11 3.80 13.90
C ALA A 119 4.52 4.32 13.55
N ALA A 120 5.56 3.51 13.80
CA ALA A 120 6.94 3.86 13.44
C ALA A 120 7.14 3.89 11.92
N ASP A 121 6.50 2.96 11.20
CA ASP A 121 6.50 2.94 9.74
C ASP A 121 5.80 4.18 9.17
N VAL A 122 4.64 4.56 9.72
CA VAL A 122 3.93 5.77 9.29
C VAL A 122 4.78 7.03 9.53
N ALA A 123 5.50 7.11 10.65
CA ALA A 123 6.43 8.22 10.92
C ALA A 123 7.62 8.28 9.93
N LEU A 124 8.14 7.12 9.52
CA LEU A 124 9.17 7.03 8.49
C LEU A 124 8.63 7.52 7.14
N ILE A 125 7.44 7.07 6.76
CA ILE A 125 6.76 7.48 5.52
C ILE A 125 6.50 9.00 5.53
N ALA A 126 6.00 9.55 6.63
CA ALA A 126 5.81 10.99 6.78
C ALA A 126 7.12 11.78 6.57
N THR A 127 8.22 11.29 7.14
CA THR A 127 9.54 11.90 6.97
C THR A 127 10.03 11.83 5.52
N TRP A 128 9.71 10.75 4.81
CA TRP A 128 10.02 10.62 3.40
C TRP A 128 9.19 11.57 2.55
N LEU A 129 7.88 11.68 2.81
CA LEU A 129 6.97 12.58 2.07
C LEU A 129 7.44 14.03 2.15
N VAL A 130 7.79 14.53 3.34
CA VAL A 130 8.29 15.91 3.54
C VAL A 130 9.56 16.22 2.72
N LYS A 131 10.36 15.20 2.39
CA LYS A 131 11.60 15.37 1.61
C LYS A 131 11.38 15.33 0.10
N HIS A 132 10.24 14.80 -0.35
CA HIS A 132 9.96 14.52 -1.76
C HIS A 132 8.58 15.06 -2.22
N SER A 133 8.01 16.00 -1.45
CA SER A 133 6.80 16.79 -1.75
C SER A 133 7.09 18.00 -2.62
#